data_AF-A0A2M7TV13-F1
#
_entry.id   AF-A0A2M7TV13-F1
#
_cell.length_a   1.000
_cell.length_b   1.000
_cell.length_c   1.000
_cell.angle_alpha   90.00
_cell.angle_beta   90.00
_cell.angle_gamma   90.00
#
_symmetry.space_group_name_H-M   'P 1'
#
loop_
_entity.id
_entity.type
_entity.pdbx_description
1 polymer ?
#
loop_
_entity_poly.entity_id
_entity_poly.type
_entity_poly.pdbx_seq_one_letter_code
_entity_poly.pdbx_strand_id
1 'polypeptide(L)'
;MEKVFMFFKKKKSLPQLVWKFVRANYFISIIAVIILFVGLIAAYKLLSSEDEYIYAKIKISQGLWWANTAKPAVWMVDAIKKGDVEVSLSGKPMIEVLEVRNYPWWSSDEYVVYIDAKIKVSKNKKTDTYSFKRVTIGVGSPIDLELPSVQTSGTIIEMSEKPFLKNKLIKNITFVKKWAEPWEFDAIQVGDTYNNGEEDVFEILDKKIANAQAEYMPKLGYNYPTYSESKVHITVTAKVLVREENNNIIFGEDQILRLGKGLNLATNKYAFTDYFISDIQ
;
A
#
# COMPACT_ATOMS: atom_id res chain seq x y z
N MET A 1 -94.67 12.68 -14.45
CA MET A 1 -93.38 12.69 -15.17
C MET A 1 -92.41 13.59 -14.42
N GLU A 2 -91.75 13.04 -13.40
CA GLU A 2 -90.77 13.75 -12.58
C GLU A 2 -89.42 13.82 -13.30
N LYS A 3 -88.92 15.04 -13.51
CA LYS A 3 -87.55 15.29 -13.99
C LYS A 3 -86.60 15.25 -12.80
N VAL A 4 -85.93 14.13 -12.61
CA VAL A 4 -84.78 13.99 -11.70
C VAL A 4 -83.61 14.79 -12.27
N PHE A 5 -83.41 16.01 -11.78
CA PHE A 5 -82.26 16.84 -12.09
C PHE A 5 -81.04 16.34 -11.30
N MET A 6 -80.21 15.52 -11.96
CA MET A 6 -79.01 14.94 -11.40
C MET A 6 -77.90 16.01 -11.31
N PHE A 7 -77.65 16.51 -10.09
CA PHE A 7 -76.65 17.55 -9.79
C PHE A 7 -75.22 16.98 -9.86
N PHE A 8 -74.58 17.05 -11.02
CA PHE A 8 -73.14 16.77 -11.13
C PHE A 8 -72.33 17.91 -10.50
N LYS A 9 -71.99 17.78 -9.21
CA LYS A 9 -71.00 18.62 -8.52
C LYS A 9 -69.69 18.54 -9.31
N LYS A 10 -69.29 19.62 -9.99
CA LYS A 10 -67.98 19.75 -10.65
C LYS A 10 -66.90 19.39 -9.63
N LYS A 11 -66.31 18.20 -9.79
CA LYS A 11 -65.17 17.73 -8.98
C LYS A 11 -64.06 18.74 -9.17
N LYS A 12 -63.80 19.58 -8.17
CA LYS A 12 -62.73 20.59 -8.25
C LYS A 12 -61.45 19.86 -8.61
N SER A 13 -60.78 20.32 -9.66
CA SER A 13 -59.56 19.69 -10.13
C SER A 13 -58.52 19.77 -9.01
N LEU A 14 -57.80 18.66 -8.78
CA LEU A 14 -56.70 18.58 -7.81
C LEU A 14 -55.82 19.86 -7.77
N PRO A 15 -55.39 20.44 -8.91
CA PRO A 15 -54.58 21.66 -8.91
C PRO A 15 -55.24 22.87 -8.23
N GLN A 16 -56.56 23.03 -8.28
CA GLN A 16 -57.25 24.16 -7.64
C GLN A 16 -57.28 24.02 -6.11
N LEU A 17 -57.39 22.80 -5.61
CA LEU A 17 -57.34 22.51 -4.17
C LEU A 17 -55.93 22.73 -3.62
N VAL A 18 -54.90 22.27 -4.35
CA VAL A 18 -53.49 22.48 -4.00
C VAL A 18 -53.16 23.97 -3.97
N TRP A 19 -53.55 24.75 -4.98
CA TRP A 19 -53.28 26.19 -5.01
C TRP A 19 -53.91 26.90 -3.80
N LYS A 20 -55.18 26.60 -3.51
CA LYS A 20 -55.88 27.24 -2.38
C LYS A 20 -55.23 26.89 -1.04
N PHE A 21 -54.75 25.65 -0.88
CA PHE A 21 -54.01 25.21 0.31
C PHE A 21 -52.66 25.93 0.43
N VAL A 22 -51.91 26.05 -0.67
CA VAL A 22 -50.61 26.75 -0.72
C VAL A 22 -50.78 28.23 -0.35
N ARG A 23 -51.83 28.90 -0.85
CA ARG A 23 -52.12 30.29 -0.50
C ARG A 23 -52.47 30.48 0.97
N ALA A 24 -53.27 29.56 1.52
CA ALA A 24 -53.72 29.61 2.91
C ALA A 24 -52.58 29.29 3.89
N ASN A 25 -51.60 28.49 3.47
CA ASN A 25 -50.52 27.98 4.30
C ASN A 25 -49.15 28.29 3.67
N TYR A 26 -48.87 29.57 3.41
CA TYR A 26 -47.66 29.99 2.70
C TYR A 26 -46.37 29.57 3.42
N PHE A 27 -46.33 29.64 4.75
CA PHE A 27 -45.17 29.25 5.56
C PHE A 27 -44.85 27.75 5.44
N ILE A 28 -45.86 26.89 5.57
CA ILE A 28 -45.72 25.42 5.40
C ILE A 28 -45.27 25.09 3.97
N SER A 29 -45.80 25.83 2.99
CA SER A 29 -45.44 25.63 1.59
C SER A 29 -43.97 25.96 1.31
N ILE A 30 -43.43 27.03 1.91
CA ILE A 30 -42.00 27.38 1.81
C ILE A 30 -41.13 26.27 2.40
N ILE A 31 -41.46 25.77 3.60
CA ILE A 31 -40.72 24.67 4.23
C ILE A 31 -40.75 23.42 3.36
N ALA A 32 -41.92 23.06 2.82
CA ALA A 32 -42.07 21.91 1.94
C ALA A 32 -41.21 22.04 0.67
N VAL A 33 -41.14 23.23 0.07
CA VAL A 33 -40.28 23.51 -1.09
C VAL A 33 -38.80 23.37 -0.73
N ILE A 34 -38.36 23.88 0.43
CA ILE A 34 -36.97 23.74 0.88
C ILE A 34 -36.61 22.26 1.09
N ILE A 35 -37.46 21.49 1.77
CA ILE A 35 -37.23 20.05 1.98
C ILE A 35 -37.15 19.32 0.64
N LEU A 36 -38.06 19.62 -0.29
CA LEU A 36 -38.08 19.00 -1.61
C LEU A 36 -36.84 19.38 -2.44
N PHE A 37 -36.38 20.62 -2.33
CA PHE A 37 -35.15 21.09 -3.00
C PHE A 37 -33.90 20.42 -2.43
N VAL A 38 -33.75 20.33 -1.10
CA VAL A 38 -32.64 19.62 -0.45
C VAL A 38 -32.68 18.13 -0.80
N GLY A 39 -33.88 17.52 -0.81
CA GLY A 39 -34.07 16.13 -1.23
C GLY A 39 -33.67 15.88 -2.68
N LEU A 40 -34.04 16.79 -3.60
CA LEU A 40 -33.64 16.74 -5.01
C LEU A 40 -32.12 16.86 -5.18
N ILE A 41 -31.46 17.79 -4.48
CA ILE A 41 -30.00 17.95 -4.54
C ILE A 41 -29.31 16.70 -3.98
N ALA A 42 -29.79 16.19 -2.85
CA ALA A 42 -29.25 14.97 -2.25
C ALA A 42 -29.40 13.77 -3.19
N ALA A 43 -30.58 13.58 -3.80
CA ALA A 43 -30.81 12.53 -4.78
C ALA A 43 -29.94 12.69 -6.03
N TYR A 44 -29.83 13.91 -6.57
CA TYR A 44 -28.97 14.19 -7.72
C TYR A 44 -27.50 13.88 -7.43
N LYS A 45 -27.00 14.27 -6.26
CA LYS A 45 -25.62 13.98 -5.84
C LYS A 45 -25.38 12.48 -5.65
N LEU A 46 -26.37 11.75 -5.15
CA LEU A 46 -26.29 10.31 -4.89
C LEU A 46 -26.39 9.47 -6.17
N LEU A 47 -27.09 9.97 -7.19
CA LEU A 47 -27.22 9.31 -8.50
C LEU A 47 -26.11 9.68 -9.49
N SER A 48 -25.38 10.78 -9.27
CA SER A 48 -24.33 11.23 -10.20
C SER A 48 -22.95 10.63 -9.92
N SER A 49 -22.77 9.92 -8.80
CA SER A 49 -21.54 9.16 -8.55
C SER A 49 -21.57 7.86 -9.33
N GLU A 50 -20.69 7.73 -10.31
CA GLU A 50 -20.46 6.45 -10.99
C GLU A 50 -19.43 5.64 -10.19
N ASP A 51 -19.77 4.37 -9.98
CA ASP A 51 -18.87 3.40 -9.36
C ASP A 51 -17.86 2.92 -10.40
N GLU A 52 -16.57 3.07 -10.10
CA GLU A 52 -15.46 2.60 -10.94
C GLU A 52 -14.49 1.76 -10.09
N TYR A 53 -13.72 0.89 -10.74
CA TYR A 53 -12.65 0.15 -10.09
C TYR A 53 -11.31 0.78 -10.42
N ILE A 54 -10.52 1.03 -9.38
CA ILE A 54 -9.13 1.45 -9.50
C ILE A 54 -8.22 0.41 -8.86
N TYR A 55 -6.95 0.43 -9.23
CA TYR A 55 -5.90 -0.38 -8.66
C TYR A 55 -5.02 0.51 -7.82
N ALA A 56 -4.82 0.13 -6.56
CA ALA A 56 -4.02 0.89 -5.62
C ALA A 56 -2.97 -0.02 -4.99
N LYS A 57 -1.75 0.49 -4.86
CA LYS A 57 -0.71 -0.12 -4.05
C LYS A 57 -0.70 0.57 -2.69
N ILE A 58 -0.85 -0.22 -1.63
CA ILE A 58 -1.06 0.25 -0.27
C ILE A 58 0.09 -0.24 0.60
N LYS A 59 0.81 0.67 1.25
CA LYS A 59 1.79 0.34 2.29
C LYS A 59 1.07 0.26 3.64
N ILE A 60 1.07 -0.91 4.27
CA ILE A 60 0.37 -1.15 5.53
C ILE A 60 1.20 -0.61 6.70
N SER A 61 0.54 0.02 7.67
CA SER A 61 1.17 0.60 8.86
C SER A 61 0.26 0.48 10.07
N GLN A 62 0.80 0.17 11.26
CA GLN A 62 0.01 0.16 12.49
C GLN A 62 -0.08 1.56 13.10
N GLY A 63 -0.76 2.48 12.40
CA GLY A 63 -1.05 3.82 12.91
C GLY A 63 -1.03 4.90 11.84
N LEU A 64 -0.86 6.15 12.27
CA LEU A 64 -0.82 7.30 11.36
C LEU A 64 0.46 7.25 10.53
N TRP A 65 0.32 7.33 9.21
CA TRP A 65 1.41 7.17 8.24
C TRP A 65 2.59 8.13 8.42
N TRP A 66 2.36 9.29 9.04
CA TRP A 66 3.36 10.32 9.32
C TRP A 66 4.05 10.13 10.68
N ALA A 67 3.52 9.27 11.54
CA ALA A 67 4.13 8.92 12.80
C ALA A 67 5.01 7.67 12.61
N ASN A 68 6.19 7.66 13.24
CA ASN A 68 7.05 6.48 13.30
C ASN A 68 6.36 5.40 14.16
N THR A 69 5.41 4.71 13.54
CA THR A 69 4.54 3.72 14.16
C THR A 69 5.17 2.34 14.06
N ALA A 70 4.73 1.43 14.94
CA ALA A 70 5.18 0.05 14.91
C ALA A 70 4.88 -0.55 13.52
N LYS A 71 5.85 -1.29 12.98
CA LYS A 71 5.65 -1.99 11.72
C LYS A 71 4.78 -3.24 11.97
N PRO A 72 4.01 -3.70 10.97
CA PRO A 72 3.26 -4.94 11.09
C PRO A 72 4.11 -6.12 11.59
N ALA A 73 3.64 -6.81 12.62
CA ALA A 73 4.23 -8.07 13.08
C ALA A 73 3.82 -9.24 12.17
N VAL A 74 4.55 -10.36 12.26
CA VAL A 74 4.33 -11.59 11.46
C VAL A 74 2.85 -11.99 11.39
N TRP A 75 2.15 -12.03 12.52
CA TRP A 75 0.75 -12.48 12.58
C TRP A 75 -0.20 -11.65 11.69
N MET A 76 0.09 -10.37 11.50
CA MET A 76 -0.72 -9.48 10.65
C MET A 76 -0.45 -9.76 9.18
N VAL A 77 0.79 -10.10 8.83
CA VAL A 77 1.15 -10.52 7.47
C VAL A 77 0.40 -11.80 7.10
N ASP A 78 0.38 -12.79 8.00
CA ASP A 78 -0.28 -14.09 7.77
C ASP A 78 -1.82 -13.98 7.69
N ALA A 79 -2.39 -12.95 8.31
CA ALA A 79 -3.83 -12.70 8.32
C ALA A 79 -4.35 -12.09 7.01
N ILE A 80 -3.49 -11.41 6.25
CA ILE A 80 -3.85 -10.75 4.98
C ILE A 80 -3.49 -11.68 3.84
N LYS A 81 -4.48 -12.14 3.09
CA LYS A 81 -4.28 -13.11 2.01
C LYS A 81 -4.70 -12.55 0.66
N LYS A 82 -3.99 -13.00 -0.36
CA LYS A 82 -4.41 -12.83 -1.74
C LYS A 82 -5.80 -13.44 -1.96
N GLY A 83 -6.67 -12.66 -2.59
CA GLY A 83 -8.08 -13.00 -2.80
C GLY A 83 -8.99 -12.63 -1.62
N ASP A 84 -8.48 -12.04 -0.54
CA ASP A 84 -9.35 -11.48 0.50
C ASP A 84 -10.21 -10.35 -0.07
N VAL A 85 -11.48 -10.34 0.31
CA VAL A 85 -12.47 -9.39 -0.19
C VAL A 85 -13.13 -8.67 0.98
N GLU A 86 -13.06 -7.34 0.97
CA GLU A 86 -13.92 -6.50 1.80
C GLU A 86 -15.28 -6.34 1.12
N VAL A 87 -16.35 -6.61 1.85
CA VAL A 87 -17.73 -6.49 1.34
C VAL A 87 -18.47 -5.33 1.99
N SER A 88 -19.31 -4.67 1.21
CA SER A 88 -20.24 -3.66 1.73
C SER A 88 -21.31 -4.31 2.62
N LEU A 89 -22.08 -3.47 3.34
CA LEU A 89 -23.29 -3.91 4.06
C LEU A 89 -24.33 -4.61 3.17
N SER A 90 -24.25 -4.42 1.85
CA SER A 90 -25.10 -5.09 0.86
C SER A 90 -24.48 -6.36 0.27
N GLY A 91 -23.34 -6.81 0.80
CA GLY A 91 -22.62 -8.00 0.34
C GLY A 91 -21.87 -7.83 -0.98
N LYS A 92 -21.72 -6.60 -1.49
CA LYS A 92 -20.98 -6.35 -2.74
C LYS A 92 -19.49 -6.13 -2.46
N PRO A 93 -18.57 -6.68 -3.28
CA PRO A 93 -17.14 -6.48 -3.10
C PRO A 93 -16.76 -5.00 -3.27
N MET A 94 -16.05 -4.46 -2.28
CA MET A 94 -15.53 -3.09 -2.23
C MET A 94 -14.03 -3.06 -2.42
N ILE A 95 -13.29 -4.00 -1.84
CA ILE A 95 -11.85 -4.17 -2.04
C ILE A 95 -11.59 -5.64 -2.32
N GLU A 96 -10.71 -5.93 -3.27
CA GLU A 96 -10.19 -7.25 -3.55
C GLU A 96 -8.66 -7.18 -3.51
N VAL A 97 -8.05 -7.98 -2.62
CA VAL A 97 -6.60 -8.10 -2.48
C VAL A 97 -6.06 -8.93 -3.63
N LEU A 98 -5.27 -8.33 -4.51
CA LEU A 98 -4.70 -9.01 -5.68
C LEU A 98 -3.34 -9.65 -5.37
N GLU A 99 -2.56 -9.01 -4.51
CA GLU A 99 -1.21 -9.45 -4.15
C GLU A 99 -0.83 -8.90 -2.78
N VAL A 100 -0.06 -9.69 -2.03
CA VAL A 100 0.48 -9.28 -0.74
C VAL A 100 1.98 -9.48 -0.78
N ARG A 101 2.74 -8.39 -0.70
CA ARG A 101 4.20 -8.45 -0.60
C ARG A 101 4.63 -8.05 0.80
N ASN A 102 5.57 -8.79 1.37
CA ASN A 102 6.11 -8.53 2.69
C ASN A 102 7.63 -8.60 2.65
N TYR A 103 8.26 -7.68 3.38
CA TYR A 103 9.71 -7.58 3.47
C TYR A 103 10.09 -7.52 4.95
N PRO A 104 10.68 -8.58 5.55
CA PRO A 104 11.15 -8.52 6.92
C PRO A 104 12.16 -7.41 7.10
N TRP A 105 12.03 -6.71 8.21
CA TRP A 105 12.99 -5.72 8.65
C TRP A 105 14.23 -6.42 9.19
N TRP A 106 15.41 -6.07 8.68
CA TRP A 106 16.67 -6.78 8.96
C TRP A 106 17.05 -6.90 10.45
N SER A 107 16.45 -6.09 11.33
CA SER A 107 16.79 -6.03 12.76
C SER A 107 15.63 -6.30 13.71
N SER A 108 14.46 -6.74 13.22
CA SER A 108 13.30 -7.02 14.07
C SER A 108 12.36 -8.04 13.41
N ASP A 109 11.48 -8.66 14.21
CA ASP A 109 10.41 -9.54 13.71
C ASP A 109 9.23 -8.75 13.09
N GLU A 110 9.53 -7.56 12.57
CA GLU A 110 8.57 -6.67 11.93
C GLU A 110 8.73 -6.70 10.41
N TYR A 111 7.65 -6.38 9.69
CA TYR A 111 7.59 -6.46 8.24
C TYR A 111 7.17 -5.13 7.64
N VAL A 112 7.71 -4.82 6.48
CA VAL A 112 7.15 -3.80 5.60
C VAL A 112 6.22 -4.51 4.62
N VAL A 113 4.92 -4.24 4.73
CA VAL A 113 3.88 -4.95 3.96
C VAL A 113 3.27 -4.02 2.93
N TYR A 114 3.12 -4.52 1.71
CA TYR A 114 2.50 -3.85 0.59
C TYR A 114 1.38 -4.72 0.04
N ILE A 115 0.26 -4.09 -0.30
CA ILE A 115 -0.89 -4.74 -0.90
C ILE A 115 -1.19 -4.09 -2.24
N ASP A 116 -1.26 -4.88 -3.30
CA ASP A 116 -1.92 -4.46 -4.53
C ASP A 116 -3.40 -4.82 -4.43
N ALA A 117 -4.27 -3.81 -4.45
CA ALA A 117 -5.70 -3.98 -4.24
C ALA A 117 -6.50 -3.39 -5.41
N LYS A 118 -7.58 -4.06 -5.79
CA LYS A 118 -8.62 -3.53 -6.65
C LYS A 118 -9.72 -2.93 -5.78
N ILE A 119 -9.92 -1.63 -5.87
CA ILE A 119 -10.80 -0.85 -4.99
C ILE A 119 -11.95 -0.28 -5.80
N LYS A 120 -13.17 -0.50 -5.32
CA LYS A 120 -14.38 0.12 -5.83
C LYS A 120 -14.52 1.54 -5.27
N VAL A 121 -14.51 2.54 -6.13
CA VAL A 121 -14.53 3.96 -5.79
C VAL A 121 -15.65 4.70 -6.52
N SER A 122 -16.06 5.83 -5.97
CA SER A 122 -16.92 6.80 -6.65
C SER A 122 -16.05 7.88 -7.28
N LYS A 123 -16.10 8.04 -8.60
CA LYS A 123 -15.35 9.10 -9.31
C LYS A 123 -16.21 10.36 -9.46
N ASN A 124 -15.69 11.51 -9.05
CA ASN A 124 -16.31 12.80 -9.36
C ASN A 124 -15.76 13.33 -10.69
N LYS A 125 -16.54 13.21 -11.77
CA LYS A 125 -16.14 13.62 -13.13
C LYS A 125 -15.70 15.08 -13.26
N LYS A 126 -16.13 15.98 -12.37
CA LYS A 126 -15.76 17.40 -12.43
C LYS A 126 -14.39 17.69 -11.84
N THR A 127 -14.00 16.96 -10.80
CA THR A 127 -12.77 17.19 -10.04
C THR A 127 -11.72 16.11 -10.27
N ASP A 128 -12.07 15.04 -10.99
CA ASP A 128 -11.24 13.86 -11.22
C ASP A 128 -10.73 13.20 -9.92
N THR A 129 -11.52 13.35 -8.85
CA THR A 129 -11.19 12.82 -7.52
C THR A 129 -11.93 11.52 -7.29
N TYR A 130 -11.23 10.55 -6.70
CA TYR A 130 -11.80 9.27 -6.27
C TYR A 130 -12.25 9.35 -4.81
N SER A 131 -13.36 8.71 -4.48
CA SER A 131 -13.82 8.59 -3.10
C SER A 131 -14.10 7.14 -2.73
N PHE A 132 -13.58 6.72 -1.59
CA PHE A 132 -13.80 5.42 -0.97
C PHE A 132 -14.41 5.62 0.41
N LYS A 133 -15.49 4.91 0.75
CA LYS A 133 -16.25 5.09 2.01
C LYS A 133 -16.58 6.57 2.33
N ARG A 134 -16.88 7.38 1.30
CA ARG A 134 -17.15 8.83 1.38
C ARG A 134 -15.95 9.71 1.75
N VAL A 135 -14.74 9.15 1.78
CA VAL A 135 -13.49 9.88 1.96
C VAL A 135 -12.79 9.97 0.60
N THR A 136 -12.29 11.16 0.26
CA THR A 136 -11.48 11.33 -0.95
C THR A 136 -10.16 10.60 -0.77
N ILE A 137 -9.79 9.76 -1.74
CA ILE A 137 -8.54 9.02 -1.73
C ILE A 137 -7.67 9.41 -2.92
N GLY A 138 -6.37 9.38 -2.70
CA GLY A 138 -5.31 9.75 -3.63
C GLY A 138 -3.98 9.15 -3.18
N VAL A 139 -2.93 9.28 -3.99
CA VAL A 139 -1.57 8.94 -3.57
C VAL A 139 -1.19 9.79 -2.33
N GLY A 140 -0.64 9.13 -1.31
CA GLY A 140 -0.34 9.70 0.00
C GLY A 140 -1.53 9.74 0.97
N SER A 141 -2.73 9.34 0.55
CA SER A 141 -3.90 9.30 1.44
C SER A 141 -3.90 8.02 2.28
N PRO A 142 -4.36 8.10 3.55
CA PRO A 142 -4.63 6.91 4.33
C PRO A 142 -5.86 6.18 3.80
N ILE A 143 -5.90 4.87 3.98
CA ILE A 143 -7.04 4.01 3.67
C ILE A 143 -7.20 2.95 4.75
N ASP A 144 -8.43 2.76 5.21
CA ASP A 144 -8.80 1.74 6.19
C ASP A 144 -9.38 0.52 5.46
N LEU A 145 -8.81 -0.64 5.76
CA LEU A 145 -9.14 -1.94 5.18
C LEU A 145 -9.84 -2.81 6.23
N GLU A 146 -10.99 -3.35 5.87
CA GLU A 146 -11.78 -4.27 6.70
C GLU A 146 -11.80 -5.65 6.03
N LEU A 147 -10.65 -6.34 6.10
CA LEU A 147 -10.49 -7.68 5.52
C LEU A 147 -11.09 -8.75 6.45
N PRO A 148 -11.39 -9.96 5.95
CA PRO A 148 -12.10 -10.99 6.72
C PRO A 148 -11.44 -11.35 8.06
N SER A 149 -10.11 -11.38 8.10
CA SER A 149 -9.34 -11.81 9.28
C SER A 149 -8.70 -10.65 10.05
N VAL A 150 -8.68 -9.43 9.49
CA VAL A 150 -7.96 -8.30 10.09
C VAL A 150 -8.53 -6.96 9.63
N GLN A 151 -8.61 -6.03 10.57
CA GLN A 151 -8.85 -4.61 10.29
C GLN A 151 -7.52 -3.88 10.41
N THR A 152 -7.13 -3.17 9.36
CA THR A 152 -5.84 -2.48 9.31
C THR A 152 -5.95 -1.19 8.52
N SER A 153 -4.97 -0.32 8.67
CA SER A 153 -4.84 0.90 7.87
C SER A 153 -3.53 0.89 7.09
N GLY A 154 -3.53 1.65 6.00
CA GLY A 154 -2.35 1.82 5.17
C GLY A 154 -2.36 3.14 4.45
N THR A 155 -1.30 3.38 3.69
CA THR A 155 -1.15 4.57 2.85
C THR A 155 -1.09 4.15 1.40
N ILE A 156 -1.90 4.80 0.57
CA ILE A 156 -1.86 4.58 -0.87
C ILE A 156 -0.57 5.20 -1.41
N ILE A 157 0.32 4.39 -1.97
CA ILE A 157 1.59 4.86 -2.54
C ILE A 157 1.54 4.95 -4.06
N GLU A 158 0.62 4.24 -4.70
CA GLU A 158 0.45 4.21 -6.15
C GLU A 158 -1.03 4.00 -6.48
N MET A 159 -1.53 4.65 -7.53
CA MET A 159 -2.91 4.46 -8.03
C MET A 159 -2.90 4.43 -9.55
N SER A 160 -3.76 3.58 -10.11
CA SER A 160 -3.95 3.44 -11.55
C SER A 160 -5.38 2.99 -11.87
N GLU A 161 -5.94 3.45 -12.97
CA GLU A 161 -7.22 2.93 -13.50
C GLU A 161 -7.06 1.52 -14.09
N LYS A 162 -5.83 1.14 -14.44
CA LYS A 162 -5.47 -0.16 -15.02
C LYS A 162 -4.66 -1.01 -14.03
N PRO A 163 -4.72 -2.35 -14.13
CA PRO A 163 -3.85 -3.22 -13.34
C PRO A 163 -2.38 -2.84 -13.49
N PHE A 164 -1.61 -2.91 -12.41
CA PHE A 164 -0.17 -2.64 -12.44
C PHE A 164 0.56 -3.63 -13.34
N LEU A 165 1.35 -3.11 -14.28
CA LEU A 165 2.20 -3.93 -15.14
C LEU A 165 3.47 -4.32 -14.39
N LYS A 166 3.72 -5.62 -14.28
CA LYS A 166 4.88 -6.17 -13.58
C LYS A 166 6.07 -6.26 -14.54
N ASN A 167 6.68 -5.12 -14.85
CA ASN A 167 7.92 -5.08 -15.62
C ASN A 167 9.10 -5.40 -14.70
N LYS A 168 9.33 -6.70 -14.47
CA LYS A 168 10.42 -7.17 -13.63
C LYS A 168 11.63 -7.55 -14.49
N LEU A 169 12.80 -7.13 -14.04
CA LEU A 169 14.09 -7.40 -14.64
C LEU A 169 14.94 -8.15 -13.63
N ILE A 170 15.77 -9.05 -14.12
CA ILE A 170 16.77 -9.72 -13.30
C ILE A 170 18.09 -8.99 -13.49
N LYS A 171 18.73 -8.61 -12.39
CA LYS A 171 20.04 -7.98 -12.36
C LYS A 171 20.97 -8.75 -11.45
N ASN A 172 22.25 -8.80 -11.79
CA ASN A 172 23.26 -9.32 -10.90
C ASN A 172 23.89 -8.14 -10.18
N ILE A 173 23.88 -8.17 -8.85
CA ILE A 173 24.49 -7.14 -8.02
C ILE A 173 25.66 -7.74 -7.25
N THR A 174 26.72 -6.96 -7.09
CA THR A 174 27.80 -7.30 -6.18
C THR A 174 27.81 -6.27 -5.06
N PHE A 175 27.91 -6.75 -3.82
CA PHE A 175 27.98 -5.89 -2.65
C PHE A 175 29.06 -6.38 -1.68
N VAL A 176 29.65 -5.42 -0.97
CA VAL A 176 30.86 -5.63 -0.18
C VAL A 176 30.66 -5.08 1.23
N LYS A 177 31.07 -5.86 2.22
CA LYS A 177 31.25 -5.40 3.60
C LYS A 177 32.74 -5.43 3.93
N LYS A 178 33.26 -4.29 4.33
CA LYS A 178 34.64 -4.15 4.82
C LYS A 178 34.65 -4.39 6.31
N TRP A 179 35.74 -4.95 6.82
CA TRP A 179 35.95 -5.21 8.25
C TRP A 179 34.87 -6.08 8.90
N ALA A 180 34.33 -7.03 8.14
CA ALA A 180 33.38 -8.01 8.65
C ALA A 180 34.08 -9.02 9.56
N GLU A 181 33.30 -9.66 10.42
CA GLU A 181 33.77 -10.81 11.18
C GLU A 181 33.86 -12.06 10.28
N PRO A 182 34.82 -12.98 10.50
CA PRO A 182 34.94 -14.19 9.68
C PRO A 182 33.70 -15.06 9.73
N TRP A 183 32.99 -15.10 10.87
CA TRP A 183 31.76 -15.88 11.02
C TRP A 183 30.64 -15.36 10.11
N GLU A 184 30.62 -14.08 9.74
CA GLU A 184 29.65 -13.53 8.79
C GLU A 184 29.81 -14.21 7.42
N PHE A 185 31.06 -14.45 7.00
CA PHE A 185 31.34 -15.16 5.75
C PHE A 185 30.80 -16.59 5.80
N ASP A 186 31.01 -17.30 6.92
CA ASP A 186 30.56 -18.68 7.08
C ASP A 186 29.03 -18.79 7.15
N ALA A 187 28.35 -17.80 7.74
CA ALA A 187 26.90 -17.75 7.86
C ALA A 187 26.18 -17.55 6.51
N ILE A 188 26.80 -16.82 5.57
CA ILE A 188 26.24 -16.59 4.23
C ILE A 188 26.34 -17.88 3.40
N GLN A 189 25.23 -18.38 2.86
CA GLN A 189 25.25 -19.59 2.01
C GLN A 189 24.88 -19.27 0.56
N VAL A 190 25.66 -19.82 -0.38
CA VAL A 190 25.32 -19.75 -1.81
C VAL A 190 24.04 -20.53 -2.06
N GLY A 191 23.12 -19.95 -2.83
CA GLY A 191 21.76 -20.46 -3.05
C GLY A 191 20.73 -20.03 -1.99
N ASP A 192 21.11 -19.28 -0.95
CA ASP A 192 20.12 -18.71 -0.05
C ASP A 192 19.28 -17.67 -0.81
N THR A 193 17.96 -17.74 -0.60
CA THR A 193 17.00 -16.85 -1.23
C THR A 193 16.30 -15.95 -0.22
N TYR A 194 15.66 -14.91 -0.75
CA TYR A 194 14.77 -14.02 -0.03
C TYR A 194 13.45 -13.91 -0.78
N ASN A 195 12.38 -14.32 -0.10
CA ASN A 195 11.03 -14.36 -0.65
C ASN A 195 10.21 -13.17 -0.13
N ASN A 196 9.45 -12.52 -1.01
CA ASN A 196 8.62 -11.37 -0.66
C ASN A 196 7.16 -11.74 -0.34
N GLY A 197 6.84 -13.01 -0.13
CA GLY A 197 5.49 -13.53 0.03
C GLY A 197 4.86 -14.09 -1.25
N GLU A 198 5.33 -13.68 -2.43
CA GLU A 198 4.80 -14.16 -3.72
C GLU A 198 5.87 -14.88 -4.55
N GLU A 199 7.12 -14.41 -4.52
CA GLU A 199 8.23 -14.98 -5.29
C GLU A 199 9.59 -14.70 -4.62
N ASP A 200 10.62 -15.41 -5.08
CA ASP A 200 11.99 -15.14 -4.67
C ASP A 200 12.53 -13.92 -5.42
N VAL A 201 12.88 -12.87 -4.67
CA VAL A 201 13.35 -11.58 -5.21
C VAL A 201 14.85 -11.39 -5.10
N PHE A 202 15.54 -12.22 -4.34
CA PHE A 202 16.99 -12.17 -4.18
C PHE A 202 17.53 -13.59 -3.96
N GLU A 203 18.68 -13.91 -4.57
CA GLU A 203 19.35 -15.20 -4.51
C GLU A 203 20.88 -15.01 -4.51
N ILE A 204 21.58 -15.65 -3.58
CA ILE A 204 23.04 -15.57 -3.48
C ILE A 204 23.69 -16.49 -4.52
N LEU A 205 24.48 -15.92 -5.42
CA LEU A 205 25.17 -16.67 -6.48
C LEU A 205 26.59 -17.06 -6.09
N ASP A 206 27.31 -16.16 -5.41
CA ASP A 206 28.73 -16.34 -5.07
C ASP A 206 29.10 -15.52 -3.84
N LYS A 207 30.14 -15.96 -3.10
CA LYS A 207 30.77 -15.20 -2.02
C LYS A 207 32.28 -15.37 -2.04
N LYS A 208 33.00 -14.29 -1.75
CA LYS A 208 34.47 -14.25 -1.68
C LYS A 208 34.91 -13.54 -0.41
N ILE A 209 36.06 -13.98 0.10
CA ILE A 209 36.71 -13.42 1.28
C ILE A 209 38.12 -12.94 0.92
N ALA A 210 38.50 -11.78 1.45
CA ALA A 210 39.87 -11.28 1.40
C ALA A 210 40.27 -10.81 2.80
N ASN A 211 41.50 -11.09 3.22
CA ASN A 211 41.98 -10.68 4.53
C ASN A 211 42.07 -9.15 4.60
N ALA A 212 41.45 -8.56 5.62
CA ALA A 212 41.68 -7.16 5.93
C ALA A 212 43.01 -7.07 6.66
N GLN A 213 43.89 -6.13 6.28
CA GLN A 213 45.18 -5.98 6.95
C GLN A 213 44.96 -5.67 8.43
N ALA A 214 45.69 -6.35 9.32
CA ALA A 214 45.57 -6.12 10.76
C ALA A 214 45.86 -4.66 11.11
N GLU A 215 44.91 -3.97 11.74
CA GLU A 215 45.17 -2.64 12.29
C GLU A 215 46.06 -2.76 13.53
N TYR A 216 47.15 -1.99 13.54
CA TYR A 216 47.97 -1.78 14.72
C TYR A 216 47.27 -0.74 15.59
N MET A 217 46.72 -1.14 16.74
CA MET A 217 46.28 -0.19 17.76
C MET A 217 47.48 0.18 18.65
N PRO A 218 48.02 1.42 18.58
CA PRO A 218 49.02 1.86 19.54
C PRO A 218 48.36 2.10 20.89
N LYS A 219 48.50 1.16 21.83
CA LYS A 219 48.13 1.37 23.23
C LYS A 219 49.37 1.81 23.99
N LEU A 220 49.33 2.98 24.63
CA LEU A 220 50.38 3.46 25.55
C LEU A 220 51.79 3.59 24.91
N GLY A 221 51.90 4.07 23.67
CA GLY A 221 53.20 4.37 23.04
C GLY A 221 54.03 3.14 22.63
N TYR A 222 53.45 1.94 22.69
CA TYR A 222 54.06 0.71 22.20
C TYR A 222 53.15 0.02 21.17
N ASN A 223 53.70 -0.34 20.03
CA ASN A 223 53.03 -1.17 19.01
C ASN A 223 53.06 -2.65 19.47
N TYR A 224 52.20 -3.01 20.40
CA TYR A 224 51.95 -4.42 20.68
C TYR A 224 50.89 -4.92 19.69
N PRO A 225 51.14 -6.01 18.95
CA PRO A 225 50.07 -6.72 18.25
C PRO A 225 49.17 -7.36 19.32
N THR A 226 48.17 -6.62 19.80
CA THR A 226 47.01 -7.27 20.38
C THR A 226 46.37 -8.08 19.26
N TYR A 227 45.99 -9.33 19.53
CA TYR A 227 45.15 -10.12 18.64
C TYR A 227 43.82 -9.40 18.46
N SER A 228 43.80 -8.42 17.55
CA SER A 228 42.59 -7.87 16.99
C SER A 228 41.88 -9.05 16.33
N GLU A 229 40.60 -9.23 16.64
CA GLU A 229 39.77 -10.24 15.98
C GLU A 229 40.00 -10.12 14.47
N SER A 230 40.33 -11.24 13.83
CA SER A 230 40.70 -11.24 12.42
C SER A 230 39.55 -10.66 11.61
N LYS A 231 39.72 -9.47 11.03
CA LYS A 231 38.72 -8.85 10.17
C LYS A 231 38.92 -9.26 8.72
N VAL A 232 37.82 -9.36 7.99
CA VAL A 232 37.82 -9.76 6.58
C VAL A 232 36.98 -8.83 5.73
N HIS A 233 37.28 -8.78 4.44
CA HIS A 233 36.42 -8.17 3.44
C HIS A 233 35.59 -9.27 2.80
N ILE A 234 34.26 -9.14 2.87
CA ILE A 234 33.33 -10.08 2.27
C ILE A 234 32.75 -9.43 1.03
N THR A 235 32.86 -10.11 -0.11
CA THR A 235 32.20 -9.75 -1.36
C THR A 235 31.15 -10.80 -1.68
N VAL A 236 29.93 -10.38 -1.96
CA VAL A 236 28.82 -11.28 -2.30
C VAL A 236 28.25 -10.83 -3.63
N THR A 237 28.01 -11.79 -4.52
CA THR A 237 27.28 -11.57 -5.76
C THR A 237 25.93 -12.24 -5.64
N ALA A 238 24.86 -11.49 -5.92
CA ALA A 238 23.50 -11.98 -5.85
C ALA A 238 22.72 -11.61 -7.11
N LYS A 239 21.76 -12.46 -7.43
CA LYS A 239 20.72 -12.19 -8.42
C LYS A 239 19.57 -11.50 -7.72
N VAL A 240 19.11 -10.37 -8.27
CA VAL A 240 17.99 -9.60 -7.73
C VAL A 240 16.94 -9.34 -8.78
N LEU A 241 15.69 -9.45 -8.36
CA LEU A 241 14.53 -9.05 -9.13
C LEU A 241 14.25 -7.56 -8.85
N VAL A 242 14.27 -6.77 -9.91
CA VAL A 242 14.18 -5.31 -9.84
C VAL A 242 13.17 -4.79 -10.86
N ARG A 243 12.74 -3.54 -10.67
CA ARG A 243 11.99 -2.78 -11.67
C ARG A 243 12.77 -1.54 -12.07
N GLU A 244 12.62 -1.11 -13.32
CA GLU A 244 13.25 0.10 -13.82
C GLU A 244 12.20 1.20 -13.99
N GLU A 245 12.37 2.29 -13.25
CA GLU A 245 11.45 3.43 -13.26
C GLU A 245 12.24 4.74 -13.21
N ASN A 246 11.99 5.65 -14.16
CA ASN A 246 12.64 6.96 -14.23
C ASN A 246 14.19 6.88 -14.16
N ASN A 247 14.80 5.94 -14.90
CA ASN A 247 16.23 5.63 -14.89
C ASN A 247 16.78 5.17 -13.52
N ASN A 248 15.93 4.69 -12.63
CA ASN A 248 16.33 4.07 -11.37
C ASN A 248 16.05 2.58 -11.40
N ILE A 249 17.00 1.79 -10.91
CA ILE A 249 16.80 0.37 -10.62
C ILE A 249 16.27 0.28 -9.19
N ILE A 250 15.05 -0.24 -9.02
CA ILE A 250 14.35 -0.32 -7.74
C ILE A 250 14.23 -1.79 -7.36
N PHE A 251 14.74 -2.13 -6.18
CA PHE A 251 14.53 -3.41 -5.53
C PHE A 251 13.32 -3.33 -4.59
N GLY A 252 12.49 -4.39 -4.60
CA GLY A 252 11.21 -4.38 -3.89
C GLY A 252 10.31 -3.23 -4.34
N GLU A 253 9.69 -2.53 -3.39
CA GLU A 253 8.78 -1.42 -3.69
C GLU A 253 9.44 -0.02 -3.63
N ASP A 254 10.43 0.23 -2.78
CA ASP A 254 10.96 1.59 -2.59
C ASP A 254 12.50 1.67 -2.50
N GLN A 255 13.21 0.55 -2.58
CA GLN A 255 14.66 0.53 -2.40
C GLN A 255 15.39 0.76 -3.73
N ILE A 256 15.72 2.01 -4.02
CA ILE A 256 16.57 2.35 -5.17
C ILE A 256 17.97 1.72 -4.97
N LEU A 257 18.45 0.95 -5.93
CA LEU A 257 19.80 0.39 -5.99
C LEU A 257 20.75 1.37 -6.68
N ARG A 258 21.86 1.71 -6.03
CA ARG A 258 22.93 2.59 -6.57
C ARG A 258 24.27 2.15 -6.02
N LEU A 259 25.33 2.37 -6.81
CA LEU A 259 26.71 2.15 -6.36
C LEU A 259 27.00 2.97 -5.10
N GLY A 260 27.67 2.35 -4.13
CA GLY A 260 27.99 2.93 -2.82
C GLY A 260 26.80 3.04 -1.85
N LYS A 261 25.58 2.64 -2.24
CA LYS A 261 24.44 2.63 -1.32
C LYS A 261 24.46 1.35 -0.48
N GLY A 262 24.09 1.49 0.80
CA GLY A 262 23.85 0.37 1.69
C GLY A 262 22.68 -0.49 1.23
N LEU A 263 22.86 -1.81 1.29
CA LEU A 263 21.82 -2.81 1.05
C LEU A 263 21.56 -3.53 2.38
N ASN A 264 20.40 -3.25 2.97
CA ASN A 264 19.93 -3.97 4.14
C ASN A 264 18.81 -4.92 3.73
N LEU A 265 19.01 -6.22 3.91
CA LEU A 265 18.03 -7.27 3.65
C LEU A 265 18.35 -8.50 4.51
N ALA A 266 17.42 -9.42 4.64
CA ALA A 266 17.65 -10.67 5.36
C ALA A 266 17.25 -11.87 4.50
N THR A 267 18.09 -12.90 4.45
CA THR A 267 17.70 -14.24 4.01
C THR A 267 17.26 -15.05 5.22
N ASN A 268 16.80 -16.29 5.00
CA ASN A 268 16.41 -17.20 6.07
C ASN A 268 17.55 -17.52 7.07
N LYS A 269 18.81 -17.28 6.70
CA LYS A 269 19.99 -17.64 7.52
C LYS A 269 20.85 -16.45 7.92
N TYR A 270 20.72 -15.32 7.24
CA TYR A 270 21.63 -14.20 7.45
C TYR A 270 20.99 -12.84 7.17
N ALA A 271 21.25 -11.87 8.05
CA ALA A 271 20.87 -10.48 7.85
C ALA A 271 22.06 -9.69 7.29
N PHE A 272 21.93 -9.20 6.07
CA PHE A 272 22.89 -8.31 5.44
C PHE A 272 22.71 -6.91 6.00
N THR A 273 23.66 -6.47 6.81
CA THR A 273 23.76 -5.10 7.32
C THR A 273 25.12 -4.51 6.97
N ASP A 274 25.14 -3.23 6.61
CA ASP A 274 26.35 -2.48 6.27
C ASP A 274 27.12 -3.02 5.04
N TYR A 275 26.41 -3.69 4.13
CA TYR A 275 26.94 -4.04 2.82
C TYR A 275 26.69 -2.91 1.83
N PHE A 276 27.69 -2.53 1.05
CA PHE A 276 27.59 -1.49 0.04
C PHE A 276 27.61 -2.09 -1.36
N ILE A 277 26.71 -1.64 -2.22
CA ILE A 277 26.65 -2.09 -3.62
C ILE A 277 27.90 -1.58 -4.34
N SER A 278 28.70 -2.48 -4.90
CA SER A 278 29.92 -2.17 -5.64
C SER A 278 29.76 -2.30 -7.15
N ASP A 279 28.82 -3.13 -7.62
CA ASP A 279 28.55 -3.35 -9.05
C ASP A 279 27.09 -3.74 -9.31
N ILE A 280 26.57 -3.39 -10.49
CA ILE A 280 25.21 -3.73 -10.97
C ILE A 280 25.30 -4.06 -12.46
N GLN A 281 24.96 -5.30 -12.83
CA GLN A 281 24.99 -5.82 -14.21
C GLN A 281 23.57 -6.14 -14.69
#